data_AF-A0AAD0U6Q5-F1
#
_entry.id   AF-A0AAD0U6Q5-F1
#
_cell.length_a   1.000
_cell.length_b   1.000
_cell.length_c   1.000
_cell.angle_alpha   90.00
_cell.angle_beta   90.00
_cell.angle_gamma   90.00
#
_symmetry.space_group_name_H-M   'P 1'
#
loop_
_entity.id
_entity.type
_entity.pdbx_description
1 polymer ?
#
loop_
_entity_poly.entity_id
_entity_poly.type
_entity_poly.pdbx_seq_one_letter_code
_entity_poly.pdbx_strand_id
1 'polypeptide(L)'
;MHSTSSYRHEHIYLGTNHDRNTRRTLWVVALTAVMMVAEIAAGYFTGSMALLADGFHMATHTGALAIAAGAYVFARRHAHDSRFSFGTGKVGDLAGFASALVLAVIAVGIGGESLWRLASPDTVNFGEAIPIAVVGLIVNIASALLLMEGHHDHHAHGHHAHDEHEHTHHQDHHHVGHDNNLRSAYLHVVADALTSVLAIAALLAGLYLGWTWLDPLMGVVGAVVIARWSYSLLRTSAGVLLDMTDAQVAARIEQALASQEVQIDDLHVWRIGPSARAAIVSVSTSTAVTEGQLRHKLAGLGELHHLTLELRQR
;
A
#
# COMPACT_ATOMS: atom_id res chain seq x y z
N MET A 1 -17.76 29.29 41.69
CA MET A 1 -18.17 28.83 40.34
C MET A 1 -17.33 29.58 39.32
N HIS A 2 -16.30 28.94 38.76
CA HIS A 2 -15.48 29.50 37.68
C HIS A 2 -15.68 28.65 36.43
N SER A 3 -16.16 29.28 35.37
CA SER A 3 -16.34 28.69 34.05
C SER A 3 -14.99 28.60 33.35
N THR A 4 -14.52 27.40 33.03
CA THR A 4 -13.35 27.15 32.18
C THR A 4 -13.80 26.83 30.77
N SER A 5 -14.03 27.85 29.94
CA SER A 5 -14.24 27.68 28.50
C SER A 5 -13.21 28.50 27.72
N SER A 6 -11.98 28.00 27.58
CA SER A 6 -11.03 28.52 26.57
C SER A 6 -9.78 27.65 26.46
N TYR A 7 -9.86 26.49 25.80
CA TYR A 7 -8.72 25.82 25.14
C TYR A 7 -9.24 24.89 24.02
N ARG A 8 -9.86 25.46 22.98
CA ARG A 8 -10.00 24.79 21.68
C ARG A 8 -9.09 25.52 20.70
N HIS A 9 -7.87 25.03 20.54
CA HIS A 9 -7.03 25.39 19.40
C HIS A 9 -7.50 24.55 18.21
N GLU A 10 -8.29 25.17 17.34
CA GLU A 10 -8.68 24.62 16.06
C GLU A 10 -7.55 24.93 15.06
N HIS A 11 -6.66 23.97 14.85
CA HIS A 11 -5.57 24.08 13.88
C HIS A 11 -6.10 23.80 12.46
N ILE A 12 -6.80 24.78 11.86
CA ILE A 12 -7.11 24.77 10.43
C ILE A 12 -6.06 25.62 9.71
N TYR A 13 -5.00 24.98 9.24
CA TYR A 13 -3.99 25.59 8.37
C TYR A 13 -4.24 25.21 6.90
N LEU A 14 -5.43 25.51 6.39
CA LEU A 14 -5.77 25.28 4.97
C LEU A 14 -5.68 26.61 4.21
N GLY A 15 -4.54 26.85 3.56
CA GLY A 15 -4.37 27.93 2.58
C GLY A 15 -5.11 27.62 1.27
N THR A 16 -5.55 28.65 0.55
CA THR A 16 -6.38 28.60 -0.68
C THR A 16 -5.73 27.88 -1.88
N ASN A 17 -4.46 27.48 -1.78
CA ASN A 17 -3.77 26.67 -2.78
C ASN A 17 -3.90 25.14 -2.54
N HIS A 18 -4.37 24.70 -1.36
CA HIS A 18 -4.50 23.28 -1.00
C HIS A 18 -5.64 22.58 -1.77
N ASP A 19 -6.74 23.28 -2.02
CA ASP A 19 -7.87 22.76 -2.80
C ASP A 19 -7.48 22.51 -4.26
N ARG A 20 -6.57 23.32 -4.83
CA ARG A 20 -6.16 23.20 -6.24
C ARG A 20 -5.26 21.98 -6.46
N ASN A 21 -4.30 21.72 -5.58
CA ASN A 21 -3.45 20.54 -5.69
C ASN A 21 -4.22 19.24 -5.38
N THR A 22 -5.09 19.24 -4.37
CA THR A 22 -5.96 18.10 -4.05
C THR A 22 -6.91 17.77 -5.22
N ARG A 23 -7.53 18.79 -5.83
CA ARG A 23 -8.37 18.61 -7.02
C ARG A 23 -7.57 18.09 -8.22
N ARG A 24 -6.34 18.56 -8.44
CA ARG A 24 -5.45 18.05 -9.50
C ARG A 24 -5.14 16.57 -9.30
N THR A 25 -4.75 16.16 -8.10
CA THR A 25 -4.49 14.76 -7.78
C THR A 25 -5.73 13.90 -8.00
N LEU A 26 -6.92 14.36 -7.58
CA LEU A 26 -8.18 13.63 -7.83
C LEU A 26 -8.51 13.52 -9.33
N TRP A 27 -8.27 14.58 -10.11
CA TRP A 27 -8.44 14.55 -11.56
C TRP A 27 -7.49 13.58 -12.24
N VAL A 28 -6.23 13.54 -11.82
CA VAL A 28 -5.24 12.58 -12.32
C VAL A 28 -5.68 11.16 -12.02
N VAL A 29 -6.05 10.85 -10.78
CA VAL A 29 -6.56 9.51 -10.40
C VAL A 29 -7.80 9.13 -11.20
N ALA A 30 -8.73 10.06 -11.42
CA ALA A 30 -9.92 9.82 -12.23
C ALA A 30 -9.57 9.56 -13.70
N LEU A 31 -8.61 10.31 -14.27
CA LEU A 31 -8.14 10.12 -15.63
C LEU A 31 -7.49 8.75 -15.81
N THR A 32 -6.60 8.35 -14.90
CA THR A 32 -5.97 7.02 -14.89
C THR A 32 -7.01 5.91 -14.77
N ALA A 33 -8.02 6.09 -13.92
CA ALA A 33 -9.11 5.11 -13.77
C ALA A 33 -9.94 4.96 -15.06
N VAL A 34 -10.26 6.05 -15.74
CA VAL A 34 -10.98 6.01 -17.02
C VAL A 34 -10.15 5.32 -18.10
N MET A 35 -8.85 5.64 -18.17
CA MET A 35 -7.94 5.03 -19.14
C MET A 35 -7.79 3.52 -18.90
N MET A 36 -7.61 3.10 -17.65
CA MET A 36 -7.58 1.70 -17.25
C MET A 36 -8.82 0.93 -17.71
N VAL A 37 -10.02 1.49 -17.54
CA VAL A 37 -11.26 0.85 -18.02
C VAL A 37 -11.26 0.75 -19.55
N ALA A 38 -10.79 1.79 -20.24
CA ALA A 38 -10.70 1.79 -21.70
C ALA A 38 -9.73 0.71 -22.21
N GLU A 39 -8.58 0.51 -21.58
CA GLU A 39 -7.60 -0.53 -21.96
C GLU A 39 -8.13 -1.94 -21.70
N ILE A 40 -8.77 -2.17 -20.56
CA ILE A 40 -9.38 -3.48 -20.26
C ILE A 40 -10.47 -3.81 -21.29
N ALA A 41 -11.36 -2.84 -21.58
CA ALA A 41 -12.41 -3.02 -22.57
C ALA A 41 -11.83 -3.25 -23.97
N ALA A 42 -10.85 -2.44 -24.37
CA ALA A 42 -10.19 -2.56 -25.65
C ALA A 42 -9.46 -3.88 -25.81
N GLY A 43 -8.70 -4.32 -24.81
CA GLY A 43 -8.01 -5.61 -24.84
C GLY A 43 -9.00 -6.77 -25.00
N TYR A 44 -10.16 -6.71 -24.32
CA TYR A 44 -11.22 -7.69 -24.49
C TYR A 44 -11.82 -7.69 -25.90
N PHE A 45 -12.18 -6.52 -26.45
CA PHE A 45 -12.82 -6.42 -27.77
C PHE A 45 -11.87 -6.67 -28.94
N THR A 46 -10.60 -6.28 -28.81
CA THR A 46 -9.57 -6.48 -29.84
C THR A 46 -8.91 -7.85 -29.75
N GLY A 47 -9.13 -8.59 -28.66
CA GLY A 47 -8.46 -9.85 -28.37
C GLY A 47 -6.99 -9.71 -27.98
N SER A 48 -6.54 -8.52 -27.58
CA SER A 48 -5.15 -8.29 -27.16
C SER A 48 -4.94 -8.66 -25.69
N MET A 49 -4.10 -9.67 -25.47
CA MET A 49 -3.65 -10.06 -24.13
C MET A 49 -2.65 -9.08 -23.54
N ALA A 50 -1.82 -8.43 -24.38
CA ALA A 50 -0.88 -7.42 -23.91
C ALA A 50 -1.62 -6.22 -23.32
N LEU A 51 -2.69 -5.76 -23.99
CA LEU A 51 -3.50 -4.63 -23.54
C LEU A 51 -4.36 -4.97 -22.32
N LEU A 52 -4.92 -6.20 -22.27
CA LEU A 52 -5.61 -6.69 -21.07
C LEU A 52 -4.67 -6.72 -19.86
N ALA A 53 -3.46 -7.25 -20.03
CA ALA A 53 -2.50 -7.36 -18.94
C ALA A 53 -2.07 -5.98 -18.43
N ASP A 54 -1.82 -5.01 -19.31
CA ASP A 54 -1.47 -3.64 -18.94
C ASP A 54 -2.63 -2.94 -18.21
N GLY A 55 -3.86 -3.05 -18.73
CA GLY A 55 -5.04 -2.48 -18.09
C GLY A 55 -5.33 -3.08 -16.70
N PHE A 56 -5.20 -4.40 -16.54
CA PHE A 56 -5.37 -5.03 -15.22
C PHE A 56 -4.20 -4.78 -14.26
N HIS A 57 -2.99 -4.57 -14.78
CA HIS A 57 -1.85 -4.09 -14.00
C HIS A 57 -2.14 -2.69 -13.44
N MET A 58 -2.66 -1.76 -14.25
CA MET A 58 -3.11 -0.45 -13.78
C MET A 58 -4.29 -0.53 -12.80
N ALA A 59 -5.15 -1.55 -12.94
CA ALA A 59 -6.23 -1.82 -12.00
C ALA A 59 -5.75 -2.23 -10.61
N THR A 60 -4.53 -2.76 -10.48
CA THR A 60 -3.95 -3.06 -9.18
C THR A 60 -3.80 -1.77 -8.35
N HIS A 61 -3.30 -0.69 -8.96
CA HIS A 61 -3.08 0.59 -8.28
C HIS A 61 -4.39 1.32 -8.04
N THR A 62 -5.17 1.56 -9.10
CA THR A 62 -6.43 2.32 -9.01
C THR A 62 -7.46 1.59 -8.15
N GLY A 63 -7.61 0.28 -8.33
CA GLY A 63 -8.54 -0.55 -7.57
C GLY A 63 -8.17 -0.65 -6.09
N ALA A 64 -6.88 -0.84 -5.78
CA ALA A 64 -6.42 -0.84 -4.38
C ALA A 64 -6.67 0.50 -3.69
N LEU A 65 -6.42 1.63 -4.37
CA LEU A 65 -6.72 2.97 -3.84
C LEU A 65 -8.21 3.18 -3.60
N ALA A 66 -9.07 2.76 -4.53
CA ALA A 66 -10.52 2.85 -4.38
C ALA A 66 -11.03 2.02 -3.20
N ILE A 67 -10.55 0.78 -3.07
CA ILE A 67 -10.89 -0.13 -1.97
C ILE A 67 -10.36 0.43 -0.64
N ALA A 68 -9.14 0.95 -0.60
CA ALA A 68 -8.56 1.57 0.59
C ALA A 68 -9.34 2.84 1.01
N ALA A 69 -9.76 3.68 0.06
CA ALA A 69 -10.60 4.83 0.33
C ALA A 69 -11.97 4.41 0.90
N GLY A 70 -12.58 3.37 0.33
CA GLY A 70 -13.82 2.78 0.86
C GLY A 70 -13.65 2.23 2.28
N ALA A 71 -12.55 1.52 2.53
CA ALA A 71 -12.19 1.00 3.85
C ALA A 71 -11.98 2.12 4.87
N TYR A 72 -11.33 3.22 4.48
CA TYR A 72 -11.17 4.39 5.33
C TYR A 72 -12.52 5.03 5.68
N VAL A 73 -13.41 5.21 4.69
CA VAL A 73 -14.77 5.74 4.93
C VAL A 73 -15.54 4.83 5.88
N PHE A 74 -15.47 3.50 5.68
CA PHE A 74 -16.10 2.53 6.57
C PHE A 74 -15.54 2.63 7.99
N ALA A 75 -14.21 2.64 8.12
CA ALA A 75 -13.51 2.68 9.40
C ALA A 75 -13.87 3.94 10.19
N ARG A 76 -13.95 5.10 9.51
CA ARG A 76 -14.39 6.36 10.11
C ARG A 76 -15.84 6.34 10.56
N ARG A 77 -16.75 5.80 9.73
CA ARG A 77 -18.17 5.72 10.08
C ARG A 77 -18.42 4.84 11.31
N HIS A 78 -17.63 3.79 11.49
CA HIS A 78 -17.77 2.82 12.59
C HIS A 78 -16.73 2.98 13.69
N ALA A 79 -16.00 4.10 13.75
CA ALA A 79 -14.89 4.28 14.68
C ALA A 79 -15.29 4.19 16.17
N HIS A 80 -16.57 4.44 16.49
CA HIS A 80 -17.12 4.44 17.85
C HIS A 80 -18.05 3.24 18.11
N ASP A 81 -18.09 2.27 17.20
CA ASP A 81 -18.94 1.09 17.32
C ASP A 81 -18.30 0.06 18.27
N SER A 82 -18.98 -0.23 19.37
CA SER A 82 -18.49 -1.12 20.44
C SER A 82 -18.36 -2.58 20.03
N ARG A 83 -18.89 -2.97 18.87
CA ARG A 83 -18.69 -4.32 18.31
C ARG A 83 -17.24 -4.59 17.90
N PHE A 84 -16.44 -3.54 17.66
CA PHE A 84 -15.02 -3.66 17.34
C PHE A 84 -14.16 -3.47 18.60
N SER A 85 -13.66 -4.57 19.17
CA SER A 85 -12.95 -4.55 20.47
C SER A 85 -11.74 -3.60 20.53
N PHE A 86 -11.01 -3.44 19.42
CA PHE A 86 -9.88 -2.51 19.29
C PHE A 86 -10.14 -1.39 18.26
N GLY A 87 -11.41 -1.18 17.90
CA GLY A 87 -11.81 -0.28 16.83
C GLY A 87 -11.60 -0.86 15.42
N THR A 88 -11.70 0.01 14.41
CA THR A 88 -11.78 -0.36 12.99
C THR A 88 -10.43 -0.36 12.28
N GLY A 89 -9.31 -0.33 13.01
CA GLY A 89 -7.97 -0.15 12.45
C GLY A 89 -7.54 -1.23 11.46
N LYS A 90 -8.01 -2.47 11.61
CA LYS A 90 -7.73 -3.60 10.69
C LYS A 90 -8.61 -3.64 9.44
N VAL A 91 -9.61 -2.77 9.30
CA VAL A 91 -10.49 -2.78 8.12
C VAL A 91 -9.70 -2.51 6.84
N GLY A 92 -8.71 -1.62 6.89
CA GLY A 92 -7.82 -1.36 5.74
C GLY A 92 -7.07 -2.61 5.29
N ASP A 93 -6.57 -3.40 6.24
CA ASP A 93 -5.86 -4.64 5.96
C ASP A 93 -6.76 -5.73 5.38
N LEU A 94 -7.98 -5.84 5.88
CA LEU A 94 -9.00 -6.74 5.31
C LEU A 94 -9.33 -6.36 3.87
N ALA A 95 -9.46 -5.07 3.60
CA ALA A 95 -9.74 -4.56 2.27
C ALA A 95 -8.57 -4.81 1.31
N GLY A 96 -7.33 -4.61 1.76
CA GLY A 96 -6.11 -4.96 1.02
C GLY A 96 -5.98 -6.46 0.76
N PHE A 97 -6.35 -7.31 1.72
CA PHE A 97 -6.38 -8.76 1.53
C PHE A 97 -7.40 -9.18 0.46
N ALA A 98 -8.61 -8.62 0.52
CA ALA A 98 -9.66 -8.91 -0.46
C ALA A 98 -9.28 -8.45 -1.88
N SER A 99 -8.69 -7.26 -2.02
CA SER A 99 -8.23 -6.77 -3.33
C SER A 99 -7.12 -7.65 -3.91
N ALA A 100 -6.17 -8.07 -3.07
CA ALA A 100 -5.08 -8.96 -3.49
C ALA A 100 -5.60 -10.33 -3.97
N LEU A 101 -6.66 -10.86 -3.34
CA LEU A 101 -7.29 -12.10 -3.78
C LEU A 101 -7.95 -11.94 -5.15
N VAL A 102 -8.66 -10.84 -5.38
CA VAL A 102 -9.28 -10.55 -6.69
C VAL A 102 -8.21 -10.45 -7.77
N LEU A 103 -7.11 -9.74 -7.50
CA LEU A 103 -5.98 -9.62 -8.43
C LEU A 103 -5.30 -10.95 -8.72
N ALA A 104 -5.16 -11.84 -7.72
CA ALA A 104 -4.63 -13.18 -7.93
C ALA A 104 -5.50 -14.01 -8.87
N VAL A 105 -6.83 -13.93 -8.74
CA VAL A 105 -7.78 -14.61 -9.64
C VAL A 105 -7.67 -14.07 -11.07
N ILE A 106 -7.60 -12.74 -11.21
CA ILE A 106 -7.43 -12.07 -12.52
C ILE A 106 -6.11 -12.50 -13.16
N ALA A 107 -5.01 -12.52 -12.41
CA ALA A 107 -3.70 -12.93 -12.92
C ALA A 107 -3.70 -14.38 -13.42
N VAL A 108 -4.35 -15.30 -12.71
CA VAL A 108 -4.52 -16.68 -13.16
C VAL A 108 -5.36 -16.75 -14.44
N GLY A 109 -6.43 -15.96 -14.55
CA GLY A 109 -7.27 -15.88 -15.75
C GLY A 109 -6.49 -15.39 -16.97
N ILE A 110 -5.79 -14.26 -16.85
CA ILE A 110 -4.95 -13.70 -17.91
C ILE A 110 -3.86 -14.69 -18.30
N GLY A 111 -3.13 -15.25 -17.33
CA GLY A 111 -2.07 -16.21 -17.59
C GLY A 111 -2.57 -17.47 -18.30
N GLY A 112 -3.72 -18.01 -17.87
CA GLY A 112 -4.34 -19.19 -18.50
C GLY A 112 -4.75 -18.93 -19.96
N GLU A 113 -5.45 -17.81 -20.21
CA GLU A 113 -5.87 -17.41 -21.56
C GLU A 113 -4.67 -17.11 -22.45
N SER A 114 -3.65 -16.43 -21.94
CA SER A 114 -2.40 -16.15 -22.66
C SER A 114 -1.65 -17.42 -23.04
N LEU A 115 -1.55 -18.40 -22.12
CA LEU A 115 -0.93 -19.69 -22.41
C LEU A 115 -1.72 -20.48 -23.46
N TRP A 116 -3.06 -20.42 -23.39
CA TRP A 116 -3.91 -21.03 -24.40
C TRP A 116 -3.69 -20.42 -25.78
N ARG A 117 -3.64 -19.09 -25.88
CA ARG A 117 -3.39 -18.35 -27.14
C ARG A 117 -1.99 -18.55 -27.71
N LEU A 118 -0.99 -18.87 -26.88
CA LEU A 118 0.33 -19.30 -27.36
C LEU A 118 0.27 -20.65 -28.07
N ALA A 119 -0.59 -21.56 -27.61
CA ALA A 119 -0.77 -22.88 -28.22
C ALA A 119 -1.74 -22.85 -29.42
N SER A 120 -2.77 -21.99 -29.37
CA SER A 120 -3.78 -21.80 -30.41
C SER A 120 -3.89 -20.32 -30.75
N PRO A 121 -3.09 -19.81 -31.72
CA PRO A 121 -3.07 -18.38 -32.04
C PRO A 121 -4.43 -17.86 -32.51
N ASP A 122 -4.98 -16.91 -31.77
CA ASP A 122 -6.17 -16.17 -32.12
C ASP A 122 -5.84 -14.87 -32.87
N THR A 123 -6.82 -14.33 -33.59
CA THR A 123 -6.68 -13.07 -34.32
C THR A 123 -6.77 -11.87 -33.37
N VAL A 124 -5.74 -11.03 -33.35
CA VAL A 124 -5.73 -9.76 -32.61
C VAL A 124 -5.99 -8.61 -33.58
N ASN A 125 -6.93 -7.72 -33.25
CA ASN A 125 -7.17 -6.49 -34.01
C ASN A 125 -6.15 -5.42 -33.61
N PHE A 126 -4.92 -5.53 -34.13
CA PHE A 126 -3.82 -4.62 -33.83
C PHE A 126 -4.12 -3.16 -34.20
N GLY A 127 -4.92 -2.93 -35.26
CA GLY A 127 -5.27 -1.58 -35.73
C GLY A 127 -6.09 -0.78 -34.73
N GLU A 128 -6.92 -1.46 -33.94
CA GLU A 128 -7.70 -0.84 -32.87
C GLU A 128 -6.97 -0.86 -31.52
N ALA A 129 -6.15 -1.88 -31.24
CA ALA A 129 -5.44 -2.02 -29.97
C ALA A 129 -4.30 -1.02 -29.79
N ILE A 130 -3.47 -0.80 -30.83
CA ILE A 130 -2.27 0.06 -30.74
C ILE A 130 -2.61 1.50 -30.37
N PRO A 131 -3.59 2.19 -31.01
CA PRO A 131 -3.92 3.56 -30.63
C PRO A 131 -4.32 3.70 -29.16
N ILE A 132 -5.05 2.72 -28.62
CA ILE A 132 -5.52 2.73 -27.24
C ILE A 132 -4.35 2.54 -26.27
N ALA A 133 -3.46 1.59 -26.56
CA ALA A 133 -2.23 1.39 -25.78
C ALA A 133 -1.33 2.65 -25.77
N VAL A 134 -1.20 3.33 -26.92
CA VAL A 134 -0.42 4.58 -27.01
C VAL A 134 -1.06 5.71 -26.20
N VAL A 135 -2.38 5.88 -26.26
CA VAL A 135 -3.11 6.86 -25.44
C VAL A 135 -2.95 6.52 -23.96
N GLY A 136 -3.01 5.23 -23.59
CA GLY A 136 -2.75 4.72 -22.25
C GLY A 136 -1.40 5.16 -21.71
N LEU A 137 -0.33 4.87 -22.46
CA LEU A 137 1.03 5.29 -22.12
C LEU A 137 1.15 6.82 -21.96
N ILE A 138 0.54 7.60 -22.88
CA ILE A 138 0.56 9.07 -22.80
C ILE A 138 -0.13 9.54 -21.51
N VAL A 139 -1.30 9.00 -21.20
CA VAL A 139 -2.06 9.33 -19.99
C VAL A 139 -1.26 8.96 -18.74
N ASN A 140 -0.61 7.80 -18.72
CA ASN A 140 0.17 7.34 -17.58
C ASN A 140 1.39 8.25 -17.32
N ILE A 141 2.14 8.59 -18.38
CA ILE A 141 3.26 9.53 -18.28
C ILE A 141 2.79 10.94 -17.87
N ALA A 142 1.71 11.44 -18.47
CA ALA A 142 1.17 12.75 -18.11
C ALA A 142 0.71 12.80 -16.65
N SER A 143 0.04 11.73 -16.18
CA SER A 143 -0.39 11.57 -14.79
C SER A 143 0.81 11.61 -13.84
N ALA A 144 1.88 10.89 -14.17
CA ALA A 144 3.12 10.89 -13.40
C ALA A 144 3.75 12.28 -13.29
N LEU A 145 3.91 12.98 -14.42
CA LEU A 145 4.51 14.31 -14.46
C LEU A 145 3.69 15.33 -13.66
N LEU A 146 2.37 15.29 -13.78
CA LEU A 146 1.45 16.16 -13.03
C LEU A 146 1.51 15.91 -11.51
N LEU A 147 1.78 14.67 -11.08
CA LEU A 147 1.96 14.34 -9.66
C LEU A 147 3.34 14.76 -9.13
N MET A 148 4.37 14.80 -9.98
CA MET A 148 5.71 15.27 -9.63
C MET A 148 5.76 16.80 -9.46
N GLU A 149 5.10 17.57 -10.34
CA GLU A 149 5.08 19.05 -10.28
C GLU A 149 4.41 19.61 -9.02
N GLY A 150 3.53 18.86 -8.37
CA GLY A 150 2.83 19.28 -7.15
C GLY A 150 3.67 19.33 -5.88
N HIS A 151 4.93 18.85 -5.90
CA HIS A 151 5.79 18.70 -4.72
C HIS A 151 6.86 19.80 -4.54
N HIS A 152 6.87 20.87 -5.35
CA HIS A 152 8.00 21.82 -5.41
C HIS A 152 7.94 23.09 -4.53
N ASP A 153 6.90 23.32 -3.70
CA ASP A 153 6.73 24.61 -3.00
C ASP A 153 6.62 24.53 -1.46
N HIS A 154 7.54 23.86 -0.75
CA HIS A 154 7.59 23.96 0.73
C HIS A 154 9.01 24.01 1.33
N HIS A 155 9.47 25.22 1.66
CA HIS A 155 10.46 25.45 2.72
C HIS A 155 9.96 26.55 3.68
N ALA A 156 9.75 26.20 4.96
CA ALA A 156 10.16 27.00 6.13
C ALA A 156 9.86 26.24 7.43
N HIS A 157 10.85 26.22 8.33
CA HIS A 157 11.05 25.30 9.45
C HIS A 157 10.40 25.69 10.79
N GLY A 158 10.25 24.71 11.68
CA GLY A 158 10.03 24.85 13.13
C GLY A 158 9.98 23.51 13.89
N HIS A 159 11.17 22.92 14.15
CA HIS A 159 11.63 21.84 15.07
C HIS A 159 10.69 21.27 16.17
N HIS A 160 10.76 20.05 16.75
CA HIS A 160 11.34 18.67 16.62
C HIS A 160 10.83 17.94 17.91
N ALA A 161 10.44 16.65 18.02
CA ALA A 161 11.12 15.37 17.83
C ALA A 161 10.02 14.26 17.88
N HIS A 162 10.00 13.23 17.04
CA HIS A 162 10.75 11.97 17.22
C HIS A 162 10.69 11.11 15.94
N ASP A 163 11.88 10.73 15.48
CA ASP A 163 12.38 9.39 15.10
C ASP A 163 11.51 8.42 14.23
N GLU A 164 12.15 7.97 13.15
CA GLU A 164 11.67 7.34 11.91
C GLU A 164 11.41 5.81 12.00
N HIS A 165 10.81 5.22 10.94
CA HIS A 165 11.07 3.90 10.30
C HIS A 165 9.87 3.52 9.37
N GLU A 166 9.95 3.69 8.04
CA GLU A 166 10.38 2.75 6.97
C GLU A 166 9.37 1.68 6.52
N HIS A 167 8.87 1.82 5.29
CA HIS A 167 8.43 0.69 4.45
C HIS A 167 9.47 0.47 3.35
N THR A 168 10.56 -0.18 3.73
CA THR A 168 11.62 -0.62 2.83
C THR A 168 11.34 -2.04 2.34
N HIS A 169 11.32 -2.17 1.02
CA HIS A 169 12.01 -3.27 0.38
C HIS A 169 13.43 -3.33 0.96
N HIS A 170 13.84 -4.47 1.52
CA HIS A 170 15.16 -4.65 2.15
C HIS A 170 16.30 -3.98 1.37
N GLN A 171 16.86 -2.91 1.95
CA GLN A 171 18.27 -2.49 1.92
C GLN A 171 18.44 -1.49 3.06
N ASP A 172 19.33 -1.80 4.00
CA ASP A 172 19.77 -0.90 5.08
C ASP A 172 20.02 0.51 4.54
N HIS A 173 19.40 1.59 5.06
CA HIS A 173 19.97 2.95 5.06
C HIS A 173 19.16 3.96 5.90
N HIS A 174 19.71 4.27 7.08
CA HIS A 174 19.70 5.55 7.80
C HIS A 174 19.02 6.78 7.13
N HIS A 175 18.01 7.34 7.81
CA HIS A 175 17.78 8.77 8.10
C HIS A 175 18.46 9.85 7.22
N VAL A 176 18.08 9.98 5.93
CA VAL A 176 18.14 11.22 5.12
C VAL A 176 17.19 11.04 3.92
N GLY A 177 16.11 11.81 3.73
CA GLY A 177 15.27 11.53 2.55
C GLY A 177 14.05 12.38 2.25
N HIS A 178 14.26 13.60 1.73
CA HIS A 178 13.28 14.19 0.81
C HIS A 178 13.33 13.52 -0.58
N ASP A 179 14.46 12.86 -0.90
CA ASP A 179 14.73 12.23 -2.19
C ASP A 179 14.06 10.85 -2.37
N ASN A 180 13.77 10.12 -1.28
CA ASN A 180 13.29 8.73 -1.37
C ASN A 180 11.82 8.61 -1.80
N ASN A 181 10.95 9.55 -1.40
CA ASN A 181 9.55 9.55 -1.81
C ASN A 181 9.39 9.89 -3.30
N LEU A 182 10.18 10.87 -3.78
CA LEU A 182 10.25 11.21 -5.21
C LEU A 182 10.86 10.06 -6.02
N ARG A 183 11.91 9.40 -5.51
CA ARG A 183 12.50 8.21 -6.12
C ARG A 183 11.51 7.05 -6.20
N SER A 184 10.70 6.82 -5.16
CA SER A 184 9.68 5.75 -5.15
C SER A 184 8.58 6.02 -6.17
N ALA A 185 8.05 7.25 -6.21
CA ALA A 185 7.05 7.63 -7.21
C ALA A 185 7.61 7.54 -8.64
N TYR A 186 8.84 8.00 -8.86
CA TYR A 186 9.54 7.88 -10.14
C TYR A 186 9.76 6.42 -10.56
N LEU A 187 10.26 5.57 -9.67
CA LEU A 187 10.49 4.15 -9.97
C LEU A 187 9.19 3.40 -10.28
N HIS A 188 8.10 3.76 -9.60
CA HIS A 188 6.78 3.20 -9.88
C HIS A 188 6.29 3.59 -11.29
N VAL A 189 6.41 4.87 -11.65
CA VAL A 189 6.05 5.37 -12.99
C VAL A 189 6.89 4.71 -14.08
N VAL A 190 8.20 4.55 -13.85
CA VAL A 190 9.08 3.87 -14.80
C VAL A 190 8.67 2.41 -14.98
N ALA A 191 8.28 1.73 -13.91
CA ALA A 191 7.79 0.35 -13.99
C ALA A 191 6.52 0.25 -14.83
N ASP A 192 5.53 1.12 -14.61
CA ASP A 192 4.27 1.11 -15.36
C ASP A 192 4.48 1.56 -16.81
N ALA A 193 5.34 2.55 -17.07
CA ALA A 193 5.67 2.94 -18.43
C ALA A 193 6.39 1.82 -19.19
N LEU A 194 7.25 1.04 -18.49
CA LEU A 194 7.95 -0.09 -19.09
C LEU A 194 6.98 -1.19 -19.52
N THR A 195 5.97 -1.53 -18.71
CA THR A 195 4.97 -2.55 -19.09
C THR A 195 4.18 -2.11 -20.32
N SER A 196 3.70 -0.86 -20.34
CA SER A 196 2.98 -0.30 -21.49
C SER A 196 3.85 -0.23 -22.75
N VAL A 197 5.13 0.17 -22.64
CA VAL A 197 6.06 0.20 -23.78
C VAL A 197 6.30 -1.19 -24.35
N LEU A 198 6.50 -2.19 -23.49
CA LEU A 198 6.67 -3.58 -23.95
C LEU A 198 5.38 -4.13 -24.59
N ALA A 199 4.21 -3.80 -24.05
CA ALA A 199 2.93 -4.16 -24.65
C ALA A 199 2.76 -3.54 -26.05
N ILE A 200 3.04 -2.24 -26.20
CA ILE A 200 3.02 -1.55 -27.50
C ILE A 200 4.02 -2.18 -28.47
N ALA A 201 5.24 -2.49 -28.02
CA ALA A 201 6.24 -3.14 -28.86
C ALA A 201 5.77 -4.52 -29.36
N ALA A 202 5.12 -5.32 -28.51
CA ALA A 202 4.54 -6.60 -28.89
C ALA A 202 3.42 -6.43 -29.93
N LEU A 203 2.54 -5.45 -29.77
CA LEU A 203 1.48 -5.15 -30.72
C LEU A 203 2.03 -4.68 -32.08
N LEU A 204 3.05 -3.81 -32.08
CA LEU A 204 3.71 -3.34 -33.30
C LEU A 204 4.43 -4.47 -34.03
N ALA A 205 5.11 -5.37 -33.29
CA ALA A 205 5.73 -6.55 -33.87
C ALA A 205 4.69 -7.52 -34.45
N GLY A 206 3.53 -7.67 -33.80
CA GLY A 206 2.38 -8.38 -34.34
C GLY A 206 1.88 -7.78 -35.66
N LEU A 207 1.73 -6.45 -35.72
CA LEU A 207 1.23 -5.74 -36.90
C LEU A 207 2.22 -5.74 -38.09
N TYR A 208 3.50 -5.40 -37.85
CA TYR A 208 4.47 -5.17 -38.94
C TYR A 208 5.30 -6.40 -39.29
N LEU A 209 5.63 -7.26 -38.31
CA LEU A 209 6.48 -8.44 -38.52
C LEU A 209 5.66 -9.75 -38.57
N GLY A 210 4.36 -9.69 -38.28
CA GLY A 210 3.50 -10.86 -38.17
C GLY A 210 3.78 -11.70 -36.92
N TRP A 211 4.48 -11.16 -35.92
CA TRP A 211 4.85 -11.87 -34.69
C TRP A 211 3.69 -11.87 -33.69
N THR A 212 2.57 -12.48 -34.08
CA THR A 212 1.31 -12.48 -33.31
C THR A 212 1.42 -13.14 -31.94
N TRP A 213 2.37 -14.06 -31.75
CA TRP A 213 2.64 -14.73 -30.48
C TRP A 213 3.22 -13.80 -29.39
N LEU A 214 3.73 -12.62 -29.74
CA LEU A 214 4.26 -11.67 -28.77
C LEU A 214 3.17 -11.05 -27.90
N ASP A 215 1.96 -10.86 -28.43
CA ASP A 215 0.83 -10.35 -27.65
C ASP A 215 0.45 -11.29 -26.48
N PRO A 216 0.17 -12.59 -26.71
CA PRO A 216 -0.11 -13.50 -25.60
C PRO A 216 1.12 -13.75 -24.73
N LEU A 217 2.36 -13.71 -25.25
CA LEU A 217 3.55 -13.75 -24.39
C LEU A 217 3.58 -12.57 -23.40
N MET A 218 3.30 -11.35 -23.87
CA MET A 218 3.23 -10.19 -22.99
C MET A 218 2.13 -10.32 -21.95
N GLY A 219 0.99 -10.95 -22.30
CA GLY A 219 -0.03 -11.31 -21.33
C GLY A 219 0.46 -12.27 -20.23
N VAL A 220 1.28 -13.28 -20.57
CA VAL A 220 1.94 -14.15 -19.56
C VAL A 220 2.87 -13.34 -18.66
N VAL A 221 3.69 -12.46 -19.23
CA VAL A 221 4.61 -11.61 -18.46
C VAL A 221 3.84 -10.73 -17.48
N GLY A 222 2.79 -10.05 -17.94
CA GLY A 222 1.93 -9.23 -17.09
C GLY A 222 1.22 -10.04 -16.00
N ALA A 223 0.71 -11.24 -16.33
CA ALA A 223 0.12 -12.14 -15.33
C ALA A 223 1.12 -12.51 -14.21
N VAL A 224 2.39 -12.77 -14.53
CA VAL A 224 3.43 -13.04 -13.53
C VAL A 224 3.70 -11.82 -12.65
N VAL A 225 3.77 -10.62 -13.23
CA VAL A 225 3.96 -9.36 -12.49
C VAL A 225 2.80 -9.14 -11.51
N ILE A 226 1.55 -9.22 -11.98
CA ILE A 226 0.35 -9.06 -11.15
C ILE A 226 0.29 -10.13 -10.06
N ALA A 227 0.61 -11.39 -10.38
CA ALA A 227 0.62 -12.48 -9.42
C ALA A 227 1.64 -12.27 -8.29
N ARG A 228 2.86 -11.81 -8.61
CA ARG A 228 3.90 -11.53 -7.61
C ARG A 228 3.46 -10.42 -6.66
N TRP A 229 2.86 -9.35 -7.18
CA TRP A 229 2.32 -8.26 -6.37
C TRP A 229 1.15 -8.71 -5.49
N SER A 230 0.22 -9.45 -6.07
CA SER A 230 -0.92 -10.03 -5.35
C SER A 230 -0.45 -10.93 -4.20
N TYR A 231 0.55 -11.79 -4.44
CA TYR A 231 1.13 -12.64 -3.41
C TYR A 231 1.78 -11.83 -2.27
N SER A 232 2.55 -10.79 -2.62
CA SER A 232 3.17 -9.90 -1.62
C SER A 232 2.12 -9.20 -0.76
N LEU A 233 1.06 -8.67 -1.37
CA LEU A 233 -0.01 -7.97 -0.67
C LEU A 233 -0.82 -8.94 0.20
N LEU A 234 -1.17 -10.13 -0.32
CA LEU A 234 -1.82 -11.20 0.44
C LEU A 234 -1.02 -11.57 1.68
N ARG A 235 0.29 -11.84 1.53
CA ARG A 235 1.15 -12.23 2.64
C ARG A 235 1.21 -11.14 3.71
N THR A 236 1.34 -9.89 3.29
CA THR A 236 1.49 -8.74 4.20
C THR A 236 0.19 -8.48 4.97
N SER A 237 -0.94 -8.40 4.28
CA SER A 237 -2.24 -8.20 4.91
C SER A 237 -2.67 -9.40 5.76
N ALA A 238 -2.40 -10.63 5.30
CA ALA A 238 -2.67 -11.84 6.08
C ALA A 238 -1.89 -11.86 7.40
N GLY A 239 -0.61 -11.48 7.39
CA GLY A 239 0.19 -11.43 8.62
C GLY A 239 -0.43 -10.51 9.67
N VAL A 240 -1.01 -9.40 9.25
CA VAL A 240 -1.67 -8.44 10.15
C VAL A 240 -3.02 -8.97 10.64
N LEU A 241 -3.80 -9.59 9.75
CA LEU A 241 -5.10 -10.17 10.11
C LEU A 241 -4.95 -11.38 11.04
N LEU A 242 -3.85 -12.14 10.91
CA LEU A 242 -3.51 -13.29 11.74
C LEU A 242 -2.74 -12.91 13.02
N ASP A 243 -2.60 -11.61 13.31
CA ASP A 243 -1.92 -11.12 14.52
C ASP A 243 -0.48 -11.62 14.65
N MET A 244 0.25 -11.69 13.53
CA MET A 244 1.68 -12.00 13.56
C MET A 244 2.46 -10.95 14.36
N THR A 245 3.44 -11.43 15.13
CA THR A 245 4.20 -10.57 16.03
C THR A 245 4.99 -9.50 15.28
N ASP A 246 4.85 -8.24 15.72
CA ASP A 246 5.71 -7.13 15.29
C ASP A 246 7.08 -7.26 15.98
N ALA A 247 8.02 -7.87 15.28
CA ALA A 247 9.35 -8.17 15.80
C ALA A 247 10.15 -6.91 16.21
N GLN A 248 9.92 -5.76 15.55
CA GLN A 248 10.65 -4.53 15.86
C GLN A 248 10.16 -3.90 17.17
N VAL A 249 8.84 -3.88 17.40
CA VAL A 249 8.28 -3.41 18.66
C VAL A 249 8.58 -4.40 19.78
N ALA A 250 8.50 -5.71 19.52
CA ALA A 250 8.87 -6.74 20.48
C ALA A 250 10.33 -6.58 20.96
N ALA A 251 11.28 -6.43 20.04
CA ALA A 251 12.68 -6.20 20.37
C ALA A 251 12.91 -4.92 21.20
N ARG A 252 12.17 -3.84 20.90
CA ARG A 252 12.23 -2.60 21.70
C ARG A 252 11.64 -2.76 23.10
N ILE A 253 10.57 -3.56 23.26
CA ILE A 253 10.01 -3.91 24.58
C ILE A 253 11.03 -4.72 25.38
N GLU A 254 11.65 -5.73 24.76
CA GLU A 254 12.71 -6.52 25.38
C GLU A 254 13.87 -5.64 25.83
N GLN A 255 14.32 -4.72 24.97
CA GLN A 255 15.39 -3.78 25.29
C GLN A 255 15.00 -2.82 26.42
N ALA A 256 13.77 -2.30 26.43
CA ALA A 256 13.30 -1.38 27.48
C ALA A 256 13.16 -2.06 28.85
N LEU A 257 12.83 -3.35 28.86
CA LEU A 257 12.68 -4.15 30.07
C LEU A 257 13.94 -4.90 30.48
N ALA A 258 15.00 -4.88 29.67
CA ALA A 258 16.25 -5.55 29.96
C ALA A 258 16.85 -5.06 31.30
N SER A 259 16.75 -5.89 32.33
CA SER A 259 17.44 -5.71 33.61
C SER A 259 17.67 -7.08 34.28
N GLN A 260 18.61 -7.16 35.23
CA GLN A 260 18.84 -8.39 35.98
C GLN A 260 17.68 -8.77 36.92
N GLU A 261 16.74 -7.85 37.14
CA GLU A 261 15.62 -7.99 38.08
C GLU A 261 14.32 -8.41 37.40
N VAL A 262 14.25 -8.33 36.07
CA VAL A 262 13.04 -8.55 35.27
C VAL A 262 13.33 -9.62 34.22
N GLN A 263 12.61 -10.73 34.28
CA GLN A 263 12.61 -11.77 33.27
C GLN A 263 11.29 -11.71 32.50
N ILE A 264 11.33 -11.62 31.17
CA ILE A 264 10.14 -11.73 30.33
C ILE A 264 9.82 -13.22 30.15
N ASP A 265 8.63 -13.63 30.57
CA ASP A 265 8.17 -15.01 30.46
C ASP A 265 7.38 -15.24 29.17
N ASP A 266 6.63 -14.23 28.72
CA ASP A 266 5.80 -14.28 27.53
C ASP A 266 5.62 -12.89 26.92
N LEU A 267 5.66 -12.79 25.58
CA LEU A 267 5.60 -11.54 24.85
C LEU A 267 4.84 -11.72 23.53
N HIS A 268 3.67 -11.08 23.43
CA HIS A 268 2.88 -10.99 22.21
C HIS A 268 2.72 -9.54 21.83
N VAL A 269 3.05 -9.18 20.59
CA VAL A 269 2.94 -7.80 20.10
C VAL A 269 2.34 -7.82 18.73
N TRP A 270 1.15 -7.25 18.53
CA TRP A 270 0.48 -7.29 17.24
C TRP A 270 -0.06 -5.92 16.85
N ARG A 271 -0.42 -5.77 15.58
CA ARG A 271 -0.93 -4.53 15.03
C ARG A 271 -2.46 -4.46 15.13
N ILE A 272 -2.98 -3.37 15.67
CA ILE A 272 -4.42 -3.09 15.77
C ILE A 272 -4.87 -1.94 14.87
N GLY A 273 -3.94 -1.15 14.34
CA GLY A 273 -4.18 -0.13 13.32
C GLY A 273 -2.87 0.34 12.68
N PRO A 274 -2.93 1.27 11.69
CA PRO A 274 -1.75 1.66 10.91
C PRO A 274 -0.56 2.14 11.75
N SER A 275 -0.83 2.92 12.80
CA SER A 275 0.18 3.40 13.75
C SER A 275 0.04 2.77 15.14
N ALA A 276 -0.90 1.85 15.33
CA ALA A 276 -1.30 1.39 16.66
C ALA A 276 -1.00 -0.09 16.88
N ARG A 277 -0.23 -0.38 17.92
CA ARG A 277 0.14 -1.73 18.32
C ARG A 277 -0.42 -2.03 19.70
N ALA A 278 -0.73 -3.30 19.91
CA ALA A 278 -1.10 -3.86 21.19
C ALA A 278 -0.03 -4.85 21.64
N ALA A 279 0.22 -4.93 22.95
CA ALA A 279 1.07 -5.96 23.52
C ALA A 279 0.48 -6.59 24.77
N ILE A 280 0.76 -7.88 24.92
CA ILE A 280 0.62 -8.63 26.16
C ILE A 280 2.04 -9.01 26.58
N VAL A 281 2.42 -8.61 27.78
CA VAL A 281 3.75 -8.86 28.33
C VAL A 281 3.60 -9.50 29.71
N SER A 282 4.08 -10.72 29.87
CA SER A 282 4.19 -11.39 31.17
C SER A 282 5.64 -11.31 31.66
N VAL A 283 5.82 -10.83 32.88
CA VAL A 283 7.15 -10.67 33.49
C VAL A 283 7.20 -11.27 34.88
N SER A 284 8.31 -11.93 35.17
CA SER A 284 8.69 -12.39 36.51
C SER A 284 9.75 -11.46 37.10
N THR A 285 9.58 -11.05 38.36
CA THR A 285 10.56 -10.17 39.03
C THR A 285 11.11 -10.79 40.31
N SER A 286 12.40 -10.61 40.54
CA SER A 286 13.11 -11.09 41.75
C SER A 286 13.15 -10.05 42.88
N THR A 287 12.81 -8.81 42.58
CA THR A 287 12.78 -7.67 43.50
C THR A 287 11.38 -7.03 43.53
N ALA A 288 11.17 -6.06 44.43
CA ALA A 288 9.92 -5.31 44.57
C ALA A 288 9.66 -4.30 43.43
N VAL A 289 9.90 -4.70 42.18
CA VAL A 289 9.52 -3.90 41.01
C VAL A 289 8.00 -3.90 40.91
N THR A 290 7.43 -2.71 40.72
CA THR A 290 5.99 -2.51 40.60
C THR A 290 5.57 -2.46 39.14
N GLU A 291 4.32 -2.84 38.86
CA GLU A 291 3.72 -2.71 37.53
C GLU A 291 3.82 -1.27 36.99
N GLY A 292 3.66 -0.26 37.86
CA GLY A 292 3.77 1.15 37.49
C GLY A 292 5.15 1.54 36.96
N GLN A 293 6.23 0.97 37.51
CA GLN A 293 7.60 1.20 37.03
C GLN A 293 7.81 0.58 35.65
N LEU A 294 7.29 -0.62 35.42
CA LEU A 294 7.37 -1.29 34.12
C LEU A 294 6.55 -0.53 33.06
N ARG A 295 5.33 -0.09 33.40
CA ARG A 295 4.51 0.77 32.55
C ARG A 295 5.23 2.06 32.18
N HIS A 296 5.90 2.70 33.13
CA HIS A 296 6.65 3.92 32.86
C HIS A 296 7.81 3.71 31.88
N LYS A 297 8.55 2.60 32.00
CA LYS A 297 9.61 2.23 31.04
C LYS A 297 9.07 2.04 29.62
N LEU A 298 7.89 1.43 29.50
CA LEU A 298 7.25 1.17 28.21
C LEU A 298 6.49 2.36 27.62
N ALA A 299 6.15 3.37 28.44
CA ALA A 299 5.44 4.56 27.99
C ALA A 299 6.20 5.40 26.95
N GLY A 300 7.52 5.23 26.85
CA GLY A 300 8.35 5.86 25.80
C GLY A 300 8.13 5.27 24.40
N LEU A 301 7.47 4.12 24.27
CA LEU A 301 7.16 3.50 23.00
C LEU A 301 5.85 4.08 22.46
N GLY A 302 5.92 5.18 21.71
CA GLY A 302 4.74 5.92 21.21
C GLY A 302 3.80 5.12 20.29
N GLU A 303 4.24 3.96 19.81
CA GLU A 303 3.45 3.05 18.96
C GLU A 303 2.62 2.04 19.76
N LEU A 304 2.86 1.93 21.07
CA LEU A 304 2.20 0.98 21.97
C LEU A 304 0.95 1.63 22.58
N HIS A 305 -0.20 1.42 21.94
CA HIS A 305 -1.47 2.04 22.36
C HIS A 305 -2.26 1.19 23.34
N HIS A 306 -2.07 -0.12 23.32
CA HIS A 306 -2.74 -1.03 24.23
C HIS A 306 -1.72 -1.97 24.87
N LEU A 307 -1.67 -2.00 26.20
CA LEU A 307 -0.68 -2.78 26.94
C LEU A 307 -1.34 -3.50 28.12
N THR A 308 -1.31 -4.82 28.04
CA THR A 308 -1.60 -5.72 29.14
C THR A 308 -0.29 -6.21 29.74
N LEU A 309 -0.07 -5.91 31.02
CA LEU A 309 1.09 -6.37 31.78
C LEU A 309 0.63 -7.36 32.83
N GLU A 310 1.21 -8.55 32.84
CA GLU A 310 1.07 -9.52 33.91
C GLU A 310 2.37 -9.56 34.70
N LEU A 311 2.29 -9.29 36.01
CA LEU A 311 3.44 -9.30 36.90
C LEU A 311 3.36 -10.52 37.82
N ARG A 312 4.39 -11.37 37.78
CA ARG A 312 4.56 -12.51 38.69
C ARG A 312 5.74 -12.24 39.62
N GLN A 313 5.50 -12.34 40.91
CA GLN A 313 6.58 -12.28 41.90
C GLN A 313 7.15 -13.68 42.08
N ARG A 314 8.48 -13.80 42.00
CA ARG A 314 9.21 -15.06 42.15
C ARG A 314 9.84 -15.20 43.52
#